data_AF-A0A4W3IQH6-F1
#
_entry.id   AF-A0A4W3IQH6-F1
#
_cell.length_a   1.000
_cell.length_b   1.000
_cell.length_c   1.000
_cell.angle_alpha   90.00
_cell.angle_beta   90.00
_cell.angle_gamma   90.00
#
_symmetry.space_group_name_H-M   'P 1'
#
loop_
_entity.id
_entity.type
_entity.pdbx_description
1 polymer ?
#
loop_
_entity_poly.entity_id
_entity_poly.type
_entity_poly.pdbx_seq_one_letter_code
_entity_poly.pdbx_strand_id
1 'polypeptide(L)'
;MPLIEETYQHFLENGDTQTDLEEDVFWDPVEPLHLGSAHVWLESLAYSMTYEDQVDINNYQGKEEALIQIKLMPCTTSGNCVRECSEIN
;
A
#
# COMPACT_ATOMS: atom_id res chain seq x y z
N MET A 1 0.63 33.32 -19.53
CA MET A 1 1.15 32.24 -20.40
C MET A 1 0.89 30.92 -19.68
N PRO A 2 1.13 29.73 -20.25
CA PRO A 2 1.12 28.49 -19.49
C PRO A 2 2.15 28.55 -18.35
N LEU A 3 1.79 28.09 -17.15
CA LEU A 3 2.63 28.16 -15.95
C LEU A 3 4.03 27.54 -16.15
N ILE A 4 4.10 26.43 -16.88
CA ILE A 4 5.35 25.74 -17.24
C ILE A 4 6.29 26.65 -18.04
N GLU A 5 5.75 27.45 -18.96
CA GLU A 5 6.54 28.35 -19.81
C GLU A 5 7.12 29.50 -18.99
N GLU A 6 6.36 30.03 -18.02
CA GLU A 6 6.80 31.10 -17.12
C GLU A 6 7.93 30.65 -16.20
N THR A 7 7.82 29.45 -15.61
CA THR A 7 8.88 28.85 -14.78
C THR A 7 10.17 28.62 -15.58
N TYR A 8 10.06 28.15 -16.82
CA TYR A 8 11.21 27.94 -17.69
C TYR A 8 11.93 29.24 -18.05
N GLN A 9 11.19 30.30 -18.37
CA GLN A 9 11.79 31.62 -18.64
C GLN A 9 12.51 32.18 -17.40
N HIS A 10 11.90 32.05 -16.22
CA HIS A 10 12.53 32.50 -14.98
C HIS A 10 13.87 31.79 -14.70
N PHE A 11 13.94 30.47 -14.96
CA PHE A 11 15.19 29.72 -14.86
C PHE A 11 16.27 30.23 -15.84
N LEU A 12 15.90 30.54 -17.08
CA LEU A 12 16.83 31.09 -18.07
C LEU A 12 17.38 32.46 -17.66
N GLU A 13 16.57 33.28 -17.00
CA GLU A 13 16.92 34.64 -16.59
C GLU A 13 17.75 34.67 -15.29
N ASN A 14 17.40 33.86 -14.29
CA ASN A 14 17.92 33.96 -12.92
C ASN A 14 18.78 32.77 -12.48
N GLY A 15 18.88 31.72 -13.30
CA GLY A 15 19.59 30.48 -12.96
C GLY A 15 18.77 29.54 -12.08
N ASP A 16 19.44 28.53 -11.52
CA ASP A 16 18.79 27.48 -10.73
C ASP A 16 18.13 28.07 -9.48
N THR A 17 16.81 27.99 -9.43
CA THR A 17 16.02 28.38 -8.27
C THR A 17 15.67 27.09 -7.56
N GLN A 18 16.22 26.88 -6.35
CA GLN A 18 15.76 25.79 -5.49
C GLN A 18 14.27 26.02 -5.20
N THR A 19 13.42 25.26 -5.88
CA THR A 19 11.98 25.26 -5.68
C THR A 19 11.64 24.17 -4.68
N ASP A 20 10.82 24.50 -3.68
CA ASP A 20 10.27 23.50 -2.79
C ASP A 20 9.42 22.50 -3.59
N LEU A 21 9.42 21.23 -3.18
CA LEU A 21 8.75 20.15 -3.93
C LEU A 21 7.24 20.41 -4.14
N GLU A 22 6.61 21.15 -3.23
CA GLU A 22 5.20 21.54 -3.34
C GLU A 22 4.93 22.64 -4.38
N GLU A 23 5.96 23.40 -4.75
CA GLU A 23 5.89 24.49 -5.73
C GLU A 23 6.46 24.09 -7.11
N ASP A 24 7.04 22.89 -7.21
CA ASP A 24 7.61 22.38 -8.45
C ASP A 24 6.52 21.95 -9.43
N VAL A 25 6.35 22.77 -10.47
CA VAL A 25 5.36 22.58 -11.54
C VAL A 25 5.64 21.37 -12.43
N PHE A 26 6.82 20.77 -12.34
CA PHE A 26 7.22 19.55 -13.06
C PHE A 26 7.12 18.29 -12.19
N TRP A 27 6.95 18.44 -10.88
CA TRP A 27 6.85 17.33 -9.96
C TRP A 27 5.40 16.88 -9.80
N ASP A 28 5.14 15.61 -10.11
CA ASP A 28 3.89 14.94 -9.79
C ASP A 28 4.05 14.10 -8.50
N PRO A 29 3.05 14.07 -7.61
CA PRO A 29 3.11 13.26 -6.40
C PRO A 29 3.16 11.77 -6.73
N VAL A 30 3.80 10.99 -5.87
CA VAL A 30 3.83 9.52 -6.02
C VAL A 30 2.42 8.97 -5.82
N GLU A 31 1.84 8.42 -6.89
CA GLU A 31 0.54 7.77 -6.83
C GLU A 31 0.64 6.28 -6.41
N PRO A 32 -0.25 5.77 -5.54
CA PRO A 32 -0.24 4.37 -5.16
C PRO A 32 -0.66 3.49 -6.34
N LEU A 33 0.23 2.59 -6.77
CA LEU A 33 -0.07 1.62 -7.83
C LEU A 33 -0.57 0.29 -7.23
N HIS A 34 -1.74 -0.17 -7.67
CA HIS A 34 -2.24 -1.49 -7.30
C HIS A 34 -1.53 -2.60 -8.08
N LEU A 35 -0.63 -3.33 -7.40
CA LEU A 35 0.14 -4.43 -8.01
C LEU A 35 -0.67 -5.72 -8.14
N GLY A 36 -1.59 -5.98 -7.20
CA GLY A 36 -2.44 -7.16 -7.24
C GLY A 36 -3.22 -7.40 -5.97
N SER A 37 -3.95 -8.53 -5.95
CA SER A 37 -4.82 -8.94 -4.86
C SER A 37 -4.60 -10.41 -4.48
N ALA A 38 -4.86 -10.73 -3.21
CA ALA A 38 -4.85 -12.10 -2.69
C ALA A 38 -6.23 -12.41 -2.09
N HIS A 39 -6.64 -13.69 -2.17
CA HIS A 39 -7.91 -14.16 -1.63
C HIS A 39 -7.66 -15.05 -0.42
N VAL A 40 -8.42 -14.83 0.64
CA VAL A 40 -8.28 -15.54 1.91
C VAL A 40 -9.60 -16.17 2.30
N TRP A 41 -9.58 -17.44 2.67
CA TRP A 41 -10.77 -18.19 3.06
C TRP A 41 -10.95 -18.15 4.58
N LEU A 42 -12.03 -17.54 5.04
CA LEU A 42 -12.28 -17.27 6.46
C LEU A 42 -13.05 -18.39 7.18
N GLU A 43 -13.22 -19.55 6.56
CA GLU A 43 -14.03 -20.65 7.11
C GLU A 43 -13.53 -21.10 8.49
N SER A 44 -12.21 -21.18 8.71
CA SER A 44 -11.61 -21.51 10.00
C SER A 44 -12.02 -20.55 11.12
N LEU A 45 -12.21 -19.26 10.82
CA LEU A 45 -12.59 -18.25 11.80
C LEU A 45 -14.04 -18.44 12.28
N ALA A 46 -14.93 -19.00 11.45
CA ALA A 46 -16.30 -19.32 11.86
C ALA A 46 -16.32 -20.34 13.03
N TYR A 47 -15.29 -21.18 13.12
CA TYR A 47 -15.10 -22.14 14.22
C TYR A 47 -14.19 -21.61 15.34
N SER A 48 -13.94 -20.30 15.39
CA SER A 48 -13.05 -19.65 16.36
C SER A 48 -11.63 -20.24 16.38
N MET A 49 -11.14 -20.69 15.23
CA MET A 49 -9.77 -21.16 15.04
C MET A 49 -8.90 -20.06 14.42
N THR A 50 -7.64 -19.99 14.82
CA THR A 50 -6.64 -19.17 14.13
C THR A 50 -6.43 -19.69 12.72
N TYR A 51 -6.34 -18.80 11.75
CA TYR A 51 -5.99 -19.10 10.37
C TYR A 51 -4.56 -18.60 10.12
N GLU A 52 -3.72 -19.43 9.52
CA GLU A 52 -2.38 -19.06 9.09
C GLU A 52 -2.13 -19.69 7.72
N ASP A 53 -1.69 -18.88 6.76
CA ASP A 53 -1.51 -19.30 5.38
C ASP A 53 -0.52 -18.40 4.64
N GLN A 54 -0.04 -18.91 3.52
CA GLN A 54 0.83 -18.22 2.60
C GLN A 54 0.07 -18.00 1.28
N VAL A 55 -0.21 -16.75 0.94
CA VAL A 55 -1.09 -16.41 -0.19
C VAL A 55 -0.36 -15.63 -1.28
N ASP A 56 -0.64 -16.00 -2.53
CA ASP A 56 -0.10 -15.35 -3.70
C ASP A 56 -0.89 -14.07 -4.02
N ILE A 57 -0.16 -12.97 -4.17
CA ILE A 57 -0.71 -11.73 -4.73
C ILE A 57 -0.64 -11.84 -6.25
N ASN A 58 -1.80 -11.80 -6.89
CA ASN A 58 -1.92 -11.87 -8.33
C ASN A 58 -2.37 -10.53 -8.90
N ASN A 59 -1.75 -10.12 -10.02
CA ASN A 59 -2.17 -8.93 -10.76
C ASN A 59 -3.47 -9.18 -11.57
N TYR A 60 -3.92 -8.15 -12.28
CA TYR A 60 -5.13 -8.23 -13.12
C TYR A 60 -5.04 -9.24 -14.30
N GLN A 61 -3.83 -9.73 -14.61
CA GLN A 61 -3.57 -10.75 -15.63
C GLN A 61 -3.44 -12.15 -15.02
N GLY A 62 -3.59 -12.31 -13.70
CA GLY A 62 -3.42 -13.58 -13.00
C GLY A 62 -1.95 -14.02 -12.86
N LYS A 63 -1.01 -13.11 -13.07
CA LYS A 63 0.42 -13.36 -12.81
C LYS A 63 0.72 -13.06 -11.34
N GLU A 64 1.45 -13.97 -10.71
CA GLU A 64 1.99 -13.79 -9.37
C GLU A 64 3.00 -12.63 -9.35
N GLU A 65 2.76 -11.64 -8.48
CA GLU A 65 3.64 -10.49 -8.27
C GLU A 65 4.36 -10.54 -6.92
N ALA A 66 3.78 -11.22 -5.94
CA ALA A 66 4.36 -11.37 -4.61
C ALA A 66 3.68 -12.50 -3.84
N LEU A 67 4.25 -12.83 -2.69
CA LEU A 67 3.75 -13.84 -1.78
C LEU A 67 3.76 -13.29 -0.34
N ILE A 68 2.64 -13.46 0.37
CA ILE A 68 2.45 -12.91 1.72
C ILE A 68 2.09 -14.01 2.71
N GLN A 69 2.79 -14.02 3.84
CA GLN A 69 2.40 -14.79 5.02
C GLN A 69 1.32 -14.02 5.80
N ILE A 70 0.16 -14.64 6.02
CA ILE A 70 -0.94 -14.05 6.77
C ILE A 70 -1.32 -14.90 7.97
N LYS A 71 -1.71 -14.22 9.05
CA LYS A 71 -2.26 -14.83 10.25
C LYS A 71 -3.48 -14.04 10.70
N LEU A 72 -4.62 -14.71 10.79
CA LEU A 72 -5.90 -14.14 11.21
C LEU A 72 -6.39 -14.83 12.47
N MET A 73 -6.91 -14.03 13.40
CA MET A 73 -7.38 -14.52 14.70
C MET A 73 -8.77 -13.97 14.99
N PRO A 74 -9.68 -14.79 15.56
CA PRO A 74 -11.00 -14.30 15.94
C PRO A 74 -10.87 -13.32 17.11
N CYS A 75 -11.58 -12.18 17.00
CA CYS A 75 -11.58 -11.12 18.00
C CYS A 75 -13.00 -10.85 18.53
N THR A 76 -13.06 -10.34 19.76
CA THR A 76 -14.26 -9.80 20.39
C THR A 76 -14.65 -8.47 19.73
N THR A 77 -15.87 -7.98 19.99
CA THR A 77 -16.31 -6.66 19.50
C THR A 77 -15.40 -5.51 19.93
N SER A 78 -14.68 -5.66 21.04
CA SER A 78 -13.69 -4.70 21.54
C SER A 78 -12.30 -4.86 20.90
N GLY A 79 -12.13 -5.79 19.95
CA GLY A 79 -10.87 -6.08 19.27
C GLY A 79 -9.92 -7.03 20.02
N ASN A 80 -10.29 -7.51 21.21
CA ASN A 80 -9.46 -8.44 21.98
C ASN A 80 -9.53 -9.86 21.41
N CYS A 81 -8.44 -10.63 21.47
CA CYS A 81 -8.44 -12.05 21.06
C CYS A 81 -9.48 -12.87 21.84
N VAL A 82 -10.22 -13.75 21.15
CA VAL A 82 -11.26 -14.60 21.79
C VAL A 82 -10.64 -15.75 22.60
N ARG A 83 -9.45 -16.23 22.20
CA ARG A 83 -8.63 -17.20 22.94
C ARG A 83 -7.27 -16.58 23.16
N GLU A 84 -6.55 -17.00 24.21
CA GLU A 84 -5.19 -16.55 24.49
C GLU A 84 -4.37 -16.60 23.20
N CYS A 85 -4.01 -15.42 22.73
CA CYS A 85 -3.04 -15.23 21.67
C CYS A 85 -1.70 -15.68 22.25
N SER A 86 -1.44 -16.99 22.29
CA SER A 86 -0.14 -17.50 22.72
C SER A 86 0.90 -16.92 21.78
N GLU A 87 1.74 -16.06 22.35
CA GLU A 87 2.89 -15.44 21.71
C GLU A 87 3.66 -16.51 20.94
N ILE A 88 3.66 -16.40 19.61
CA ILE A 88 4.64 -17.11 18.80
C ILE A 88 5.89 -16.24 18.88
N ASN A 89 6.86 -16.69 19.70
CA ASN A 89 8.26 -16.26 19.63
C ASN A 89 8.84 -16.53 18.25
#